data_AF-A0A9E6QV09-F1
#
_entry.id   AF-A0A9E6QV09-F1
#
_cell.length_a   1.000
_cell.length_b   1.000
_cell.length_c   1.000
_cell.angle_alpha   90.00
_cell.angle_beta   90.00
_cell.angle_gamma   90.00
#
_symmetry.space_group_name_H-M   'P 1'
#
loop_
_entity.id
_entity.type
_entity.pdbx_description
1 polymer ?
#
loop_
_entity_poly.entity_id
_entity_poly.type
_entity_poly.pdbx_seq_one_letter_code
_entity_poly.pdbx_strand_id
1 'polypeptide(L)'
;MLFLIIAQFVVGMLASVPLLASGMGSAFEAAQSGADPSQLEAQMMAGMADGLAATVWISVATAALTALLLVASFVRRLHDVGQPGYWAAIPLVTQAAALWASIGSVDKVREMMLSAQSAAELQAMQGEVAGDPLNYVGWLGYLVIIVFGIMKSQEGTNPYGLPPAA
;
A
#
# COMPACT_ATOMS: atom_id res chain seq x y z
N MET A 1 14.29 6.91 -6.59
CA MET A 1 14.16 5.48 -6.25
C MET A 1 14.45 5.22 -4.77
N LEU A 2 15.71 5.29 -4.30
CA LEU A 2 16.02 5.00 -2.87
C LEU A 2 15.23 5.88 -1.89
N PHE A 3 15.15 7.19 -2.14
CA PHE A 3 14.35 8.12 -1.32
C PHE A 3 12.86 7.73 -1.27
N LEU A 4 12.31 7.20 -2.37
CA LEU A 4 10.89 6.80 -2.43
C LEU A 4 10.63 5.50 -1.69
N ILE A 5 11.56 4.55 -1.74
CA ILE A 5 11.49 3.33 -0.94
C ILE A 5 11.54 3.69 0.56
N ILE A 6 12.44 4.61 0.94
CA ILE A 6 12.54 5.11 2.32
C ILE A 6 11.25 5.84 2.71
N ALA A 7 10.72 6.71 1.86
CA ALA A 7 9.46 7.41 2.11
C ALA A 7 8.29 6.44 2.25
N GLN A 8 8.16 5.43 1.39
CA GLN A 8 7.13 4.39 1.49
C GLN A 8 7.25 3.60 2.79
N PHE A 9 8.48 3.29 3.22
CA PHE A 9 8.73 2.64 4.50
C PHE A 9 8.29 3.52 5.68
N VAL A 10 8.62 4.82 5.65
CA VAL A 10 8.20 5.78 6.68
C VAL A 10 6.69 5.93 6.70
N VAL A 11 6.02 6.02 5.55
CA VAL A 11 4.55 6.14 5.53
C VAL A 11 3.88 4.84 5.97
N GLY A 12 4.42 3.67 5.62
CA GLY A 12 3.95 2.39 6.17
C GLY A 12 4.07 2.33 7.69
N MET A 13 5.15 2.88 8.24
CA MET A 13 5.37 3.00 9.68
C MET A 13 4.47 4.06 10.34
N LEU A 14 4.08 5.11 9.62
CA LEU A 14 3.12 6.11 10.11
C LEU A 14 1.67 5.60 10.02
N ALA A 15 1.35 4.79 9.01
CA ALA A 15 0.04 4.17 8.85
C ALA A 15 -0.27 3.14 9.94
N SER A 16 0.75 2.61 10.63
CA SER A 16 0.55 1.75 11.80
C SER A 16 0.29 2.53 13.09
N VAL A 17 0.55 3.84 13.13
CA VAL A 17 0.32 4.68 14.33
C VAL A 17 -1.15 4.75 14.72
N PRO A 18 -2.12 5.01 13.81
CA PRO A 18 -3.55 4.97 14.14
C PRO A 18 -4.02 3.60 14.65
N LEU A 19 -3.46 2.52 14.11
CA LEU A 19 -3.77 1.15 14.53
C LEU A 19 -3.31 0.89 15.98
N LEU A 20 -2.10 1.35 16.32
CA LEU A 20 -1.58 1.28 17.69
C LEU A 20 -2.37 2.20 18.65
N ALA A 21 -2.71 3.41 18.21
CA ALA A 21 -3.46 4.36 19.02
C ALA A 21 -4.88 3.88 19.34
N SER A 22 -5.57 3.31 18.35
CA SER A 22 -6.91 2.71 18.54
C SER A 22 -6.86 1.50 19.47
N GLY A 23 -5.89 0.59 19.29
CA GLY A 23 -5.71 -0.57 20.17
C GLY A 23 -5.42 -0.20 21.63
N MET A 24 -4.59 0.83 21.87
CA MET A 24 -4.35 1.35 23.22
C MET A 24 -5.61 1.99 23.84
N GLY A 25 -6.39 2.74 23.08
CA GLY A 25 -7.63 3.35 23.57
C GLY A 25 -8.63 2.30 24.06
N SER A 26 -8.86 1.26 23.25
CA SER A 26 -9.74 0.15 23.62
C SER A 26 -9.23 -0.65 24.83
N ALA A 27 -7.91 -0.84 24.96
CA ALA A 27 -7.32 -1.54 26.10
C ALA A 27 -7.49 -0.77 27.42
N PHE A 28 -7.39 0.56 27.37
CA PHE A 28 -7.62 1.43 28.54
C PHE A 28 -9.09 1.44 28.97
N GLU A 29 -10.04 1.55 28.03
CA GLU A 29 -11.49 1.48 28.33
C GLU A 29 -11.90 0.11 28.89
N ALA A 30 -11.36 -0.97 28.33
CA ALA A 30 -11.57 -2.33 28.82
C ALA A 30 -11.04 -2.54 30.25
N ALA A 31 -9.83 -2.05 30.55
CA ALA A 31 -9.25 -2.12 31.89
C ALA A 31 -10.03 -1.28 32.91
N GLN A 32 -10.63 -0.18 32.48
CA GLN A 32 -11.39 0.73 33.34
C GLN A 32 -12.83 0.27 33.57
N SER A 33 -13.42 -0.49 32.64
CA SER A 33 -14.79 -1.01 32.74
C SER A 33 -14.91 -2.33 33.49
N GLY A 34 -13.78 -3.03 33.75
CA GLY A 34 -13.81 -4.33 34.41
C GLY A 34 -14.58 -5.39 33.62
N ALA A 35 -14.63 -5.23 32.29
CA ALA A 35 -15.46 -6.03 31.41
C ALA A 35 -15.07 -7.52 31.40
N ASP A 36 -16.08 -8.39 31.32
CA ASP A 36 -15.87 -9.82 31.12
C ASP A 36 -15.13 -10.08 29.80
N PRO A 37 -14.27 -11.12 29.72
CA PRO A 37 -13.42 -11.39 28.56
C PRO A 37 -14.16 -11.44 27.22
N SER A 38 -15.41 -11.92 27.22
CA SER A 38 -16.25 -12.02 26.02
C SER A 38 -16.80 -10.68 25.53
N GLN A 39 -17.08 -9.74 26.44
CA GLN A 39 -17.50 -8.39 26.06
C GLN A 39 -16.31 -7.57 25.56
N LEU A 40 -15.14 -7.80 26.17
CA LEU A 40 -13.86 -7.18 25.80
C LEU A 40 -13.47 -7.55 24.36
N GLU A 41 -13.64 -8.82 23.98
CA GLU A 41 -13.39 -9.31 22.61
C GLU A 41 -14.37 -8.70 21.60
N ALA A 42 -15.68 -8.67 21.92
CA ALA A 42 -16.69 -8.06 21.06
C ALA A 42 -16.46 -6.55 20.87
N GLN A 43 -16.05 -5.84 21.93
CA GLN A 43 -15.78 -4.41 21.88
C GLN A 43 -14.48 -4.09 21.15
N MET A 44 -13.44 -4.92 21.27
CA MET A 44 -12.23 -4.84 20.44
C MET A 44 -12.55 -5.04 18.96
N MET A 45 -13.35 -6.04 18.60
CA MET A 45 -13.74 -6.26 17.20
C MET A 45 -14.54 -5.08 16.63
N ALA A 46 -15.47 -4.52 17.40
CA ALA A 46 -16.23 -3.35 17.00
C ALA A 46 -15.34 -2.10 16.80
N GLY A 47 -14.41 -1.85 17.72
CA GLY A 47 -13.44 -0.75 17.61
C GLY A 47 -12.48 -0.90 16.43
N MET A 48 -12.08 -2.14 16.11
CA MET A 48 -11.28 -2.42 14.90
C MET A 48 -12.06 -2.13 13.62
N ALA A 49 -13.36 -2.42 13.58
CA ALA A 49 -14.22 -2.18 12.41
C ALA A 49 -14.38 -0.67 12.11
N ASP A 50 -14.54 0.16 13.14
CA ASP A 50 -14.61 1.62 12.97
C ASP A 50 -13.27 2.23 12.55
N GLY A 51 -12.15 1.70 13.05
CA GLY A 51 -10.80 2.10 12.65
C GLY A 51 -10.40 1.65 11.24
N LEU A 52 -11.07 0.62 10.71
CA LEU A 52 -10.73 -0.01 9.44
C LEU A 52 -10.96 0.92 8.25
N ALA A 53 -12.10 1.61 8.23
CA ALA A 53 -12.44 2.53 7.13
C ALA A 53 -11.43 3.70 7.04
N ALA A 54 -11.07 4.31 8.17
CA ALA A 54 -10.07 5.37 8.21
C ALA A 54 -8.68 4.86 7.78
N THR A 55 -8.28 3.68 8.27
CA THR A 55 -7.01 3.03 7.91
C THR A 55 -6.94 2.74 6.41
N VAL A 56 -8.02 2.25 5.81
CA VAL A 56 -8.12 1.99 4.36
C VAL A 56 -7.95 3.28 3.57
N TRP A 57 -8.66 4.35 3.92
CA TRP A 57 -8.55 5.63 3.19
C TRP A 57 -7.16 6.26 3.32
N ILE A 58 -6.53 6.19 4.50
CA ILE A 58 -5.14 6.64 4.70
C ILE A 58 -4.19 5.81 3.82
N SER A 59 -4.39 4.50 3.74
CA SER A 59 -3.58 3.59 2.92
C SER A 59 -3.76 3.88 1.43
N VAL A 60 -4.98 4.12 0.97
CA VAL A 60 -5.29 4.50 -0.42
C VAL A 60 -4.63 5.84 -0.77
N ALA A 61 -4.78 6.86 0.08
CA ALA A 61 -4.17 8.16 -0.14
C ALA A 61 -2.63 8.07 -0.20
N THR A 62 -2.04 7.31 0.73
CA THR A 62 -0.61 7.01 0.76
C THR A 62 -0.14 6.33 -0.52
N ALA A 63 -0.86 5.29 -0.95
CA ALA A 63 -0.50 4.54 -2.13
C ALA A 63 -0.63 5.38 -3.40
N ALA A 64 -1.66 6.23 -3.50
CA ALA A 64 -1.82 7.18 -4.59
C ALA A 64 -0.66 8.18 -4.65
N LEU A 65 -0.27 8.77 -3.51
CA LEU A 65 0.87 9.68 -3.43
C LEU A 65 2.18 8.98 -3.83
N THR A 66 2.40 7.77 -3.32
CA THR A 66 3.58 6.96 -3.63
C THR A 66 3.63 6.63 -5.13
N ALA A 67 2.50 6.27 -5.73
CA ALA A 67 2.40 6.00 -7.16
C ALA A 67 2.78 7.22 -8.00
N LEU A 68 2.30 8.42 -7.65
CA LEU A 68 2.65 9.66 -8.34
C LEU A 68 4.16 9.95 -8.29
N LEU A 69 4.75 9.83 -7.11
CA LEU A 69 6.18 10.05 -6.92
C LEU A 69 7.03 9.00 -7.67
N LEU A 70 6.58 7.74 -7.64
CA LEU A 70 7.24 6.65 -8.33
C LEU A 70 7.24 6.88 -9.84
N VAL A 71 6.11 7.29 -10.41
CA VAL A 71 5.99 7.65 -11.83
C VAL A 71 6.92 8.79 -12.20
N ALA A 72 6.94 9.87 -11.41
CA ALA A 72 7.84 11.00 -11.65
C ALA A 72 9.32 10.56 -11.67
N SER A 73 9.72 9.69 -10.73
CA SER A 73 11.08 9.16 -10.70
C SER A 73 11.38 8.17 -11.82
N PHE A 74 10.38 7.40 -12.26
CA PHE A 74 10.52 6.38 -13.28
C PHE A 74 10.57 6.98 -14.69
N VAL A 75 9.78 8.03 -14.96
CA VAL A 75 9.88 8.82 -16.20
C VAL A 75 11.29 9.40 -16.34
N ARG A 76 11.87 9.92 -15.25
CA ARG A 76 13.27 10.37 -15.24
C ARG A 76 14.23 9.21 -15.56
N ARG A 77 14.03 8.03 -14.96
CA ARG A 77 14.88 6.87 -15.25
C ARG A 77 14.76 6.41 -16.71
N LEU A 78 13.55 6.36 -17.27
CA LEU A 78 13.34 6.04 -18.68
C LEU A 78 14.05 7.04 -19.59
N HIS A 79 13.96 8.32 -19.26
CA HIS A 79 14.69 9.38 -19.96
C HIS A 79 16.21 9.16 -19.88
N ASP A 80 16.75 8.85 -18.70
CA ASP A 80 18.19 8.59 -18.50
C ASP A 80 18.69 7.36 -19.28
N VAL A 81 17.81 6.43 -19.66
CA VAL A 81 18.14 5.22 -20.43
C VAL A 81 17.80 5.39 -21.92
N GLY A 82 17.27 6.55 -22.33
CA GLY A 82 16.90 6.85 -23.71
C GLY A 82 15.63 6.13 -24.19
N GLN A 83 14.78 5.71 -23.26
CA GLN A 83 13.55 4.97 -23.55
C GLN A 83 12.33 5.91 -23.55
N PRO A 84 11.30 5.61 -24.35
CA PRO A 84 10.13 6.47 -24.46
C PRO A 84 9.26 6.42 -23.20
N GLY A 85 8.71 7.56 -22.82
CA GLY A 85 7.98 7.73 -21.54
C GLY A 85 6.70 6.91 -21.40
N TYR A 86 6.13 6.37 -22.48
CA TYR A 86 4.92 5.54 -22.41
C TYR A 86 5.13 4.24 -21.62
N TRP A 87 6.37 3.77 -21.45
CA TRP A 87 6.67 2.62 -20.58
C TRP A 87 6.32 2.88 -19.11
N ALA A 88 6.25 4.15 -18.67
CA ALA A 88 5.79 4.52 -17.34
C ALA A 88 4.28 4.26 -17.12
N ALA A 89 3.51 4.10 -18.19
CA ALA A 89 2.09 3.77 -18.08
C ALA A 89 1.86 2.37 -17.51
N ILE A 90 2.77 1.41 -17.76
CA ILE A 90 2.62 0.03 -17.28
C ILE A 90 2.60 -0.04 -15.74
N PRO A 91 3.63 0.44 -15.01
CA PRO A 91 3.59 0.43 -13.55
C PRO A 91 2.40 1.24 -13.03
N LEU A 92 2.08 2.39 -13.63
CA LEU A 92 0.92 3.20 -13.24
C LEU A 92 -0.41 2.41 -13.31
N VAL A 93 -0.68 1.78 -14.46
CA VAL A 93 -1.92 1.03 -14.70
C VAL A 93 -2.00 -0.19 -13.79
N THR A 94 -0.91 -0.93 -13.61
CA THR A 94 -0.89 -2.09 -12.70
C THR A 94 -1.09 -1.69 -11.24
N GLN A 95 -0.52 -0.55 -10.80
CA GLN A 95 -0.73 -0.03 -9.45
C GLN A 95 -2.17 0.44 -9.25
N ALA A 96 -2.74 1.13 -10.25
CA ALA A 96 -4.12 1.58 -10.23
C ALA A 96 -5.10 0.40 -10.19
N ALA A 97 -4.84 -0.65 -10.98
CA ALA A 97 -5.63 -1.89 -10.96
C ALA A 97 -5.55 -2.59 -9.60
N ALA A 98 -4.36 -2.66 -8.99
CA ALA A 98 -4.17 -3.23 -7.66
C ALA A 98 -4.91 -2.43 -6.58
N LEU A 99 -4.86 -1.09 -6.65
CA LEU A 99 -5.61 -0.22 -5.73
C LEU A 99 -7.12 -0.37 -5.90
N TRP A 100 -7.59 -0.44 -7.14
CA TRP A 100 -9.00 -0.67 -7.43
C TRP A 100 -9.49 -2.02 -6.89
N ALA A 101 -8.72 -3.09 -7.09
CA ALA A 101 -9.01 -4.40 -6.51
C ALA A 101 -9.02 -4.35 -4.98
N SER A 102 -8.04 -3.64 -4.37
CA SER A 102 -7.94 -3.48 -2.92
C SER A 102 -9.16 -2.73 -2.35
N ILE A 103 -9.61 -1.66 -2.99
CA ILE A 103 -10.83 -0.93 -2.58
C ILE A 103 -12.06 -1.84 -2.69
N GLY A 104 -12.21 -2.58 -3.79
CA GLY A 104 -13.32 -3.54 -3.97
C GLY A 104 -13.32 -4.68 -2.97
N SER A 105 -12.17 -5.01 -2.38
CA SER A 105 -12.05 -6.05 -1.35
C SER A 105 -12.41 -5.58 0.06
N VAL A 106 -12.56 -4.26 0.30
CA VAL A 106 -12.83 -3.69 1.64
C VAL A 106 -14.16 -4.19 2.20
N ASP A 107 -15.22 -4.17 1.40
CA ASP A 107 -16.54 -4.64 1.83
C ASP A 107 -16.51 -6.13 2.15
N LYS A 108 -15.78 -6.91 1.34
CA LYS A 108 -15.58 -8.34 1.55
C LYS A 108 -14.80 -8.61 2.85
N VAL A 109 -13.74 -7.84 3.13
CA VAL A 109 -12.98 -7.91 4.39
C VAL A 109 -13.83 -7.53 5.60
N ARG A 110 -14.68 -6.51 5.46
CA ARG A 110 -15.62 -6.11 6.50
C ARG A 110 -16.63 -7.21 6.79
N GLU A 111 -17.21 -7.80 5.75
CA GLU A 111 -18.16 -8.91 5.89
C GLU A 111 -17.50 -10.15 6.51
N MET A 112 -16.27 -10.48 6.11
CA MET A 112 -15.48 -11.56 6.73
C MET A 112 -15.21 -11.29 8.22
N MET A 113 -14.90 -10.06 8.60
CA MET A 113 -14.71 -9.70 10.01
C MET A 113 -16.00 -9.77 10.83
N LEU A 114 -17.14 -9.44 10.24
CA LEU A 114 -18.44 -9.50 10.91
C LEU A 114 -19.01 -10.93 10.98
N SER A 115 -18.60 -11.81 10.05
CA SER A 115 -19.07 -13.21 9.99
C SER A 115 -18.14 -14.20 10.67
N ALA A 116 -16.85 -13.86 10.86
CA ALA A 116 -15.90 -14.72 11.55
C ALA A 116 -16.26 -14.87 13.03
N GLN A 117 -16.50 -16.10 13.47
CA GLN A 117 -16.80 -16.41 14.86
C GLN A 117 -15.56 -16.76 15.68
N SER A 118 -14.39 -16.87 15.04
CA SER A 118 -13.12 -17.16 15.70
C SER A 118 -11.91 -16.60 14.93
N ALA A 119 -10.81 -16.35 15.66
CA ALA A 119 -9.54 -15.92 15.07
C ALA A 119 -8.97 -16.94 14.05
N ALA A 120 -9.25 -18.23 14.23
CA ALA A 120 -8.82 -19.29 13.31
C ALA A 120 -9.53 -19.20 11.95
N GLU A 121 -10.82 -18.83 11.97
CA GLU A 121 -11.63 -18.63 10.76
C GLU A 121 -11.20 -17.38 9.99
N LEU A 122 -10.88 -16.31 10.73
CA LEU A 122 -10.30 -15.09 10.18
C LEU A 122 -8.95 -15.35 9.48
N GLN A 123 -8.11 -16.22 10.08
CA GLN A 123 -6.81 -16.57 9.52
C GLN A 123 -6.91 -17.45 8.26
N ALA A 124 -7.89 -18.36 8.21
CA ALA A 124 -8.18 -19.15 7.02
C ALA A 124 -8.67 -18.27 5.85
N MET A 125 -9.57 -17.33 6.13
CA MET A 125 -10.08 -16.37 5.14
C MET A 125 -9.01 -15.40 4.63
N GLN A 126 -8.06 -14.98 5.48
CA GLN A 126 -6.89 -14.20 5.04
C GLN A 126 -6.04 -14.96 4.02
N GLY A 127 -5.87 -16.28 4.21
CA GLY A 127 -5.14 -17.13 3.26
C GLY A 127 -5.81 -17.18 1.89
N GLU A 128 -7.14 -17.19 1.86
CA GLU A 128 -7.93 -17.21 0.62
C GLU A 128 -7.83 -15.87 -0.13
N VAL A 129 -7.89 -14.74 0.57
CA VAL A 129 -7.68 -13.42 -0.05
C VAL A 129 -6.24 -13.25 -0.53
N ALA A 130 -5.25 -13.74 0.23
CA ALA A 130 -3.84 -13.67 -0.17
C ALA A 130 -3.55 -14.49 -1.44
N GLY A 131 -4.32 -15.57 -1.69
CA GLY A 131 -4.20 -16.41 -2.87
C GLY A 131 -4.85 -15.85 -4.14
N ASP A 132 -5.59 -14.73 -4.06
CA ASP A 132 -6.26 -14.14 -5.23
C ASP A 132 -5.24 -13.75 -6.32
N PRO A 133 -5.36 -14.29 -7.55
CA PRO A 133 -4.53 -13.92 -8.69
C PRO A 133 -4.39 -12.40 -8.91
N LEU A 134 -5.42 -11.62 -8.57
CA LEU A 134 -5.42 -10.16 -8.71
C LEU A 134 -4.38 -9.48 -7.81
N ASN A 135 -4.04 -10.07 -6.66
CA ASN A 135 -2.96 -9.54 -5.80
C ASN A 135 -1.59 -9.62 -6.47
N TYR A 136 -1.41 -10.52 -7.44
CA TYR A 136 -0.15 -10.65 -8.18
C TYR A 136 -0.06 -9.65 -9.35
N VAL A 137 -1.15 -9.00 -9.76
CA VAL A 137 -1.12 -8.02 -10.86
C VAL A 137 -0.25 -6.81 -10.52
N GLY A 138 -0.18 -6.42 -9.25
CA GLY A 138 0.73 -5.35 -8.79
C GLY A 138 2.22 -5.68 -9.00
N TRP A 139 2.58 -6.97 -9.08
CA TRP A 139 3.97 -7.40 -9.26
C TRP A 139 4.50 -7.18 -10.67
N LEU A 140 3.62 -7.16 -11.68
CA LEU A 140 3.99 -6.82 -13.06
C LEU A 140 4.58 -5.40 -13.13
N GLY A 141 4.00 -4.45 -12.40
CA GLY A 141 4.54 -3.09 -12.31
C GLY A 141 5.95 -3.04 -11.73
N TYR A 142 6.19 -3.78 -10.64
CA TYR A 142 7.51 -3.87 -10.04
C TYR A 142 8.56 -4.52 -10.95
N LEU A 143 8.19 -5.56 -11.70
CA LEU A 143 9.10 -6.19 -12.66
C LEU A 143 9.58 -5.20 -13.73
N VAL A 144 8.66 -4.39 -14.27
CA VAL A 144 9.01 -3.36 -15.26
C VAL A 144 9.97 -2.33 -14.65
N ILE A 145 9.69 -1.87 -13.42
CA ILE A 145 10.55 -0.91 -12.73
C ILE A 145 11.95 -1.48 -12.50
N ILE A 146 12.05 -2.75 -12.10
CA ILE A 146 13.32 -3.44 -11.86
C ILE A 146 14.12 -3.54 -13.16
N VAL A 147 13.50 -3.99 -14.25
CA VAL A 147 14.15 -4.14 -15.56
C VAL A 147 14.76 -2.83 -16.04
N PHE A 148 14.00 -1.73 -16.05
CA PHE A 148 14.53 -0.42 -16.45
C PHE A 148 15.42 0.23 -15.39
N GLY A 149 15.28 -0.18 -14.12
CA GLY A 149 16.13 0.24 -13.01
C GLY A 149 17.56 -0.28 -13.11
N ILE A 150 17.76 -1.49 -13.64
CA ILE A 150 19.10 -2.10 -13.80
C ILE A 150 19.81 -1.74 -15.11
N MET A 151 19.08 -1.21 -16.10
CA MET A 151 19.67 -0.81 -17.39
C MET A 151 20.70 0.30 -17.21
N LYS A 152 21.83 0.24 -17.93
CA LYS A 152 22.82 1.32 -17.91
C LYS A 152 22.21 2.61 -18.47
N SER A 153 22.46 3.72 -17.79
CA SER A 153 22.11 5.04 -18.29
C SER A 153 22.91 5.34 -19.56
N GLN A 154 22.28 5.97 -20.54
CA GLN A 154 22.97 6.45 -21.74
C GLN A 154 23.54 7.84 -21.46
N GLU A 155 24.81 8.06 -21.83
CA GLU A 155 25.39 9.41 -21.89
C GLU A 155 24.83 10.11 -23.13
N GLY A 156 23.57 10.53 -23.05
CA GLY A 156 22.91 11.31 -24.07
C GLY A 156 23.15 12.80 -23.86
N THR A 157 23.44 13.52 -24.95
CA THR A 157 23.39 14.99 -24.96
C THR A 157 22.00 15.41 -24.47
N ASN A 158 21.93 16.07 -23.31
CA ASN A 158 20.66 16.54 -22.75
C ASN A 158 19.91 17.38 -23.80
N PRO A 159 18.74 16.93 -24.31
CA PRO A 159 17.99 17.69 -25.31
C PRO A 159 17.47 19.03 -24.76
N TYR A 160 17.41 19.16 -23.43
CA TYR A 160 16.82 20.28 -22.71
C TYR A 160 17.84 21.30 -22.18
N GLY A 161 19.13 21.15 -22.50
CA GLY A 161 20.13 22.15 -22.12
C GLY A 161 21.56 21.70 -22.36
N LEU A 162 22.44 22.68 -22.58
CA LEU A 162 23.88 22.45 -22.66
C LEU A 162 24.38 21.80 -21.35
N PRO A 163 25.39 20.91 -21.42
CA PRO A 163 26.03 20.39 -20.21
C PRO A 163 26.53 21.57 -19.36
N PRO A 164 26.51 21.45 -18.02
CA PRO A 164 27.06 22.49 -17.15
C PRO A 164 28.50 22.77 -17.57
N ALA A 165 28.85 24.05 -17.70
CA ALA A 165 30.19 24.47 -18.06
C ALA A 165 31.19 23.82 -17.09
N ALA A 166 32.21 23.17 -17.65
CA ALA A 166 33.27 22.50 -16.91
C ALA A 166 34.12 23.49 -16.11
#